data_AF-A0A5C8V8W4-F1
#
_entry.id   AF-A0A5C8V8W4-F1
#
_cell.length_a   1.000
_cell.length_b   1.000
_cell.length_c   1.000
_cell.angle_alpha   90.00
_cell.angle_beta   90.00
_cell.angle_gamma   90.00
#
_symmetry.space_group_name_H-M   'P 1'
#
loop_
_entity.id
_entity.type
_entity.pdbx_description
1 polymer ?
#
loop_
_entity_poly.entity_id
_entity_poly.type
_entity_poly.pdbx_seq_one_letter_code
_entity_poly.pdbx_strand_id
1 'polypeptide(L)'
;MNFKKISFWLSTALLTAIMLFSIYNYFFNHEMIHGFFESMGYPTYLIYPLASAKILGLIAVWGNFSKWLKEWAYAGFFFNAILAFFAHYMISDGQHIGAVLAFAFVLISYFTGKQVRP
;
A
#
# COMPACT_ATOMS: atom_id res chain seq x y z
N MET A 1 -25.52 -5.06 -11.81
CA MET A 1 -24.24 -5.20 -11.07
C MET A 1 -24.12 -4.04 -10.09
N ASN A 2 -23.93 -4.28 -8.79
CA ASN A 2 -23.89 -3.20 -7.81
C ASN A 2 -22.59 -2.39 -7.98
N PHE A 3 -22.69 -1.15 -8.43
CA PHE A 3 -21.54 -0.25 -8.69
C PHE A 3 -20.54 -0.24 -7.53
N LYS A 4 -21.02 -0.19 -6.28
CA LYS A 4 -20.17 -0.19 -5.08
C LYS A 4 -19.35 -1.48 -4.94
N LYS A 5 -19.93 -2.62 -5.30
CA LYS A 5 -19.24 -3.92 -5.26
C LYS A 5 -18.14 -3.99 -6.31
N ILE A 6 -18.37 -3.46 -7.51
CA ILE A 6 -17.34 -3.38 -8.55
C ILE A 6 -16.19 -2.47 -8.10
N SER A 7 -16.53 -1.25 -7.65
CA SER A 7 -15.55 -0.27 -7.19
C SER A 7 -14.69 -0.82 -6.04
N PHE A 8 -15.30 -1.53 -5.08
CA PHE A 8 -14.59 -2.19 -4.00
C PHE A 8 -13.58 -3.22 -4.53
N TRP A 9 -14.03 -4.18 -5.32
CA TRP A 9 -13.16 -5.26 -5.78
C TRP A 9 -12.06 -4.77 -6.71
N LEU A 10 -12.38 -3.84 -7.61
CA LEU A 10 -11.42 -3.26 -8.53
C LEU A 10 -10.34 -2.46 -7.77
N SER A 11 -10.74 -1.55 -6.88
CA SER A 11 -9.79 -0.77 -6.09
C SER A 11 -8.94 -1.65 -5.17
N THR A 12 -9.53 -2.67 -4.54
CA THR A 12 -8.80 -3.62 -3.68
C THR A 12 -7.79 -4.42 -4.47
N ALA A 13 -8.16 -4.90 -5.67
CA ALA A 13 -7.24 -5.62 -6.55
C ALA A 13 -6.09 -4.73 -7.03
N LEU A 14 -6.38 -3.49 -7.45
CA LEU A 14 -5.36 -2.54 -7.90
C LEU A 14 -4.42 -2.11 -6.76
N LEU A 15 -4.95 -1.82 -5.57
CA LEU A 15 -4.15 -1.58 -4.38
C LEU A 15 -3.23 -2.77 -4.09
N THR A 16 -3.78 -3.99 -4.16
CA THR A 16 -3.03 -5.23 -3.93
C THR A 16 -1.92 -5.39 -4.95
N ALA A 17 -2.18 -5.11 -6.23
CA ALA A 17 -1.17 -5.17 -7.28
C ALA A 17 -0.01 -4.20 -7.00
N ILE A 18 -0.30 -2.96 -6.59
CA ILE A 18 0.74 -1.98 -6.24
C ILE A 18 1.54 -2.44 -5.02
N MET A 19 0.87 -2.94 -3.98
CA MET A 19 1.55 -3.41 -2.77
C MET A 19 2.41 -4.64 -3.04
N LEU A 20 1.91 -5.60 -3.83
CA LEU A 20 2.68 -6.78 -4.23
C LEU A 20 3.85 -6.41 -5.13
N PHE A 21 3.70 -5.43 -6.03
CA PHE A 21 4.82 -4.91 -6.81
C PHE A 21 5.88 -4.28 -5.90
N SER A 22 5.48 -3.48 -4.91
CA SER A 22 6.41 -2.93 -3.91
C SER A 22 7.10 -4.04 -3.11
N ILE A 23 6.36 -5.02 -2.61
CA ILE A 23 6.89 -6.18 -1.86
C ILE A 23 7.88 -6.96 -2.73
N TYR A 24 7.52 -7.26 -3.98
CA TYR A 24 8.39 -7.94 -4.93
C TYR A 24 9.73 -7.22 -5.07
N ASN A 25 9.72 -5.90 -5.30
CA ASN A 25 10.95 -5.15 -5.42
C ASN A 25 11.79 -5.17 -4.13
N TYR A 26 11.17 -5.15 -2.95
CA TYR A 26 11.89 -5.17 -1.67
C TYR A 26 12.68 -6.47 -1.46
N PHE A 27 12.16 -7.60 -1.95
CA PHE A 27 12.80 -8.92 -1.83
C PHE A 27 13.71 -9.27 -3.00
N PHE A 28 13.29 -8.97 -4.23
CA PHE A 28 13.98 -9.42 -5.45
C PHE A 28 14.87 -8.36 -6.09
N ASN A 29 14.59 -7.07 -5.85
CA ASN A 29 15.38 -5.95 -6.34
C ASN A 29 15.97 -5.15 -5.16
N HIS A 30 16.46 -5.87 -4.15
CA HIS A 30 16.84 -5.31 -2.86
C HIS A 30 17.90 -4.21 -2.97
N GLU A 31 18.96 -4.41 -3.78
CA GLU A 31 20.03 -3.41 -3.94
C GLU A 31 19.51 -2.08 -4.52
N MET A 32 18.58 -2.15 -5.48
CA MET A 32 17.94 -0.96 -6.05
C MET A 32 17.12 -0.22 -4.98
N ILE A 33 16.33 -0.95 -4.21
CA ILE A 33 15.51 -0.38 -3.13
C ILE A 33 16.40 0.19 -2.01
N HIS A 34 17.51 -0.47 -1.69
CA HIS A 34 18.50 0.02 -0.73
C HIS A 34 19.01 1.41 -1.15
N GLY A 35 19.42 1.57 -2.41
CA GLY A 35 19.85 2.86 -2.95
C GLY A 35 18.76 3.93 -2.91
N PHE A 36 17.48 3.59 -3.14
CA PHE A 36 16.37 4.53 -2.97
C PHE A 36 16.19 4.95 -1.50
N PHE A 37 16.29 4.02 -0.56
CA PHE A 37 16.18 4.36 0.87
C PHE A 37 17.33 5.27 1.31
N GLU A 38 18.57 4.98 0.87
CA GLU A 38 19.72 5.84 1.16
C GLU A 38 19.56 7.24 0.55
N SER A 39 19.09 7.36 -0.70
CA SER A 39 18.88 8.67 -1.33
C SER A 39 17.78 9.49 -0.65
N MET A 40 16.78 8.82 -0.06
CA MET A 40 15.73 9.44 0.76
C MET A 40 16.17 9.74 2.19
N GLY A 41 17.38 9.32 2.61
CA GLY A 41 17.87 9.47 3.97
C GLY A 41 17.20 8.52 4.99
N TYR A 42 16.62 7.42 4.51
CA TYR A 42 15.95 6.43 5.34
C TYR A 42 16.88 5.27 5.74
N PRO A 43 16.78 4.78 6.99
CA PRO A 43 17.48 3.58 7.40
C PRO A 43 17.05 2.36 6.56
N THR A 44 18.03 1.66 5.98
CA THR A 44 17.77 0.54 5.05
C THR A 44 17.24 -0.71 5.75
N TYR A 45 17.43 -0.83 7.07
CA TYR A 45 16.80 -1.89 7.86
C TYR A 45 15.26 -1.86 7.80
N LEU A 46 14.64 -0.72 7.43
CA LEU A 46 13.20 -0.57 7.32
C LEU A 46 12.59 -1.33 6.12
N ILE A 47 13.40 -1.71 5.13
CA ILE A 47 12.92 -2.35 3.89
C ILE A 47 12.12 -3.62 4.21
N TYR A 48 12.71 -4.58 4.93
CA TYR A 48 12.02 -5.84 5.24
C TYR A 48 10.83 -5.68 6.22
N PRO A 49 10.93 -4.93 7.34
CA PRO A 49 9.78 -4.62 8.19
C PRO A 49 8.61 -3.99 7.42
N LEU A 50 8.87 -3.05 6.51
CA LEU A 50 7.84 -2.46 5.66
C LEU A 50 7.25 -3.48 4.68
N ALA A 51 8.05 -4.39 4.13
CA ALA A 51 7.56 -5.48 3.28
C ALA A 51 6.61 -6.39 4.07
N SER A 52 7.03 -6.82 5.26
CA SER A 52 6.25 -7.68 6.16
C SER A 52 4.94 -7.00 6.58
N ALA A 53 4.97 -5.72 6.93
CA ALA A 53 3.79 -4.95 7.27
C ALA A 53 2.79 -4.88 6.11
N LYS A 54 3.27 -4.68 4.86
CA LYS A 54 2.41 -4.69 3.66
C LYS A 54 1.76 -6.07 3.45
N ILE A 55 2.49 -7.16 3.62
CA ILE A 55 1.95 -8.53 3.51
C ILE A 55 0.85 -8.75 4.55
N LEU A 56 1.12 -8.44 5.81
CA LEU A 56 0.14 -8.58 6.90
C LEU A 56 -1.10 -7.71 6.67
N GLY A 57 -0.90 -6.48 6.18
CA GLY A 57 -1.99 -5.58 5.80
C GLY A 57 -2.87 -6.17 4.69
N LEU A 58 -2.27 -6.76 3.65
CA LEU A 58 -3.03 -7.40 2.57
C LEU A 58 -3.81 -8.61 3.08
N ILE A 59 -3.20 -9.44 3.93
CA ILE A 59 -3.87 -10.59 4.57
C ILE A 59 -5.08 -10.11 5.38
N ALA A 60 -4.95 -9.03 6.15
CA ALA A 60 -6.04 -8.47 6.94
C ALA A 60 -7.17 -7.91 6.06
N VAL A 61 -6.86 -7.19 4.98
CA VAL A 61 -7.85 -6.63 4.05
C VAL A 61 -8.62 -7.72 3.31
N TRP A 62 -7.92 -8.72 2.76
CA TRP A 62 -8.55 -9.79 1.99
C TRP A 62 -9.29 -10.80 2.85
N GLY A 63 -8.71 -11.13 4.00
CA GLY A 63 -9.23 -12.13 4.92
C GLY A 63 -10.51 -11.72 5.63
N ASN A 64 -10.70 -10.42 5.88
CA ASN A 64 -11.87 -9.88 6.60
C ASN A 64 -12.15 -10.60 7.93
N PHE A 65 -11.09 -11.11 8.59
CA PHE A 65 -11.21 -11.92 9.81
C PHE A 65 -11.63 -11.10 11.03
N SER A 66 -11.22 -9.83 11.08
CA SER A 66 -11.48 -8.92 12.19
C SER A 66 -11.65 -7.50 11.66
N LYS A 67 -12.72 -6.83 12.09
CA LYS A 67 -12.97 -5.43 11.78
C LYS A 67 -11.83 -4.54 12.28
N TRP A 68 -11.30 -4.82 13.46
CA TRP A 68 -10.20 -4.07 14.04
C TRP A 68 -8.91 -4.19 13.22
N LEU A 69 -8.50 -5.41 12.85
CA LEU A 69 -7.31 -5.62 12.01
C LEU A 69 -7.46 -4.97 10.63
N LYS A 70 -8.66 -5.02 10.05
CA LYS A 70 -8.98 -4.39 8.77
C LYS A 70 -8.83 -2.86 8.84
N GLU A 71 -9.35 -2.22 9.88
CA GLU A 71 -9.18 -0.77 10.09
C GLU A 71 -7.70 -0.39 10.26
N TRP A 72 -6.94 -1.19 11.03
CA TRP A 72 -5.48 -1.00 11.16
C TRP A 72 -4.74 -1.15 9.84
N ALA A 73 -5.08 -2.15 9.02
CA ALA A 73 -4.48 -2.35 7.72
C ALA A 73 -4.77 -1.17 6.76
N TYR A 74 -6.02 -0.69 6.70
CA TYR A 74 -6.36 0.48 5.89
C TYR A 74 -5.66 1.75 6.38
N ALA A 75 -5.57 1.98 7.69
CA ALA A 75 -4.82 3.10 8.24
C ALA A 75 -3.33 3.01 7.89
N GLY A 76 -2.74 1.82 8.02
CA GLY A 76 -1.35 1.57 7.64
C GLY A 76 -1.08 1.85 6.17
N PHE A 77 -1.93 1.36 5.26
CA PHE A 77 -1.80 1.64 3.83
C PHE A 77 -2.03 3.12 3.48
N PHE A 78 -2.96 3.79 4.16
CA PHE A 78 -3.20 5.22 4.00
C PHE A 78 -1.95 6.04 4.33
N PHE A 79 -1.36 5.82 5.51
CA PHE A 79 -0.15 6.54 5.91
C PHE A 79 1.05 6.14 5.06
N ASN A 80 1.21 4.85 4.73
CA ASN A 80 2.28 4.39 3.84
C ASN A 80 2.21 5.09 2.48
N ALA A 81 1.02 5.26 1.89
CA ALA A 81 0.86 5.94 0.61
C ALA A 81 1.19 7.44 0.68
N ILE A 82 0.75 8.15 1.72
CA ILE A 82 1.10 9.56 1.93
C ILE A 82 2.61 9.73 2.11
N LEU A 83 3.21 8.93 2.99
CA LEU A 83 4.65 9.04 3.28
C LEU A 83 5.49 8.67 2.06
N ALA A 84 5.10 7.64 1.30
CA ALA A 84 5.77 7.26 0.06
C ALA A 84 5.69 8.38 -1.00
N PHE A 85 4.55 9.08 -1.10
CA PHE A 85 4.43 10.23 -2.00
C PHE A 85 5.48 11.29 -1.67
N PHE A 86 5.56 11.71 -0.40
CA PHE A 86 6.53 12.72 0.01
C PHE A 86 7.98 12.23 -0.17
N ALA A 87 8.28 10.98 0.16
CA ALA A 87 9.62 10.41 0.00
C ALA A 87 10.12 10.53 -1.45
N HIS A 88 9.31 10.09 -2.42
CA HIS A 88 9.65 10.20 -3.84
C HIS A 88 9.62 11.64 -4.37
N TYR A 89 8.65 12.45 -3.94
CA TYR A 89 8.50 13.83 -4.37
C TYR A 89 9.69 14.71 -3.90
N MET A 90 10.14 14.54 -2.66
CA MET A 90 11.23 15.34 -2.09
C MET A 90 12.58 15.12 -2.76
N ILE A 91 12.83 13.90 -3.27
CA ILE A 91 14.05 13.59 -4.04
C ILE A 91 13.89 13.78 -5.55
N SER A 92 12.70 14.21 -6.00
CA SER A 92 12.39 14.50 -7.42
C SER A 92 12.68 13.34 -8.39
N ASP A 93 12.47 12.10 -7.95
CA ASP A 93 12.78 10.90 -8.75
C ASP A 93 11.68 10.50 -9.76
N GLY A 94 10.54 11.22 -9.76
CA GLY A 94 9.41 10.96 -10.63
C GLY A 94 8.55 9.73 -10.26
N GLN A 95 8.84 9.02 -9.16
CA GLN A 95 8.16 7.76 -8.81
C GLN A 95 6.95 7.93 -7.86
N HIS A 96 6.58 9.17 -7.55
CA HIS A 96 5.47 9.49 -6.65
C HIS A 96 4.08 9.09 -7.18
N ILE A 97 3.92 8.86 -8.50
CA ILE A 97 2.63 8.48 -9.12
C ILE A 97 2.09 7.17 -8.54
N GLY A 98 2.95 6.18 -8.28
CA GLY A 98 2.53 4.92 -7.68
C GLY A 98 1.91 5.12 -6.29
N ALA A 99 2.46 6.05 -5.51
CA ALA A 99 1.93 6.41 -4.20
C ALA A 99 0.58 7.14 -4.28
N VAL A 100 0.38 8.03 -5.27
CA VAL A 100 -0.91 8.70 -5.51
C VAL A 100 -2.00 7.68 -5.88
N LEU A 101 -1.69 6.73 -6.77
CA LEU A 101 -2.62 5.68 -7.15
C LEU A 101 -2.96 4.77 -5.95
N ALA A 102 -1.94 4.36 -5.18
CA ALA A 102 -2.16 3.59 -3.96
C ALA A 102 -3.08 4.34 -2.99
N PHE A 103 -2.84 5.63 -2.77
CA PHE A 103 -3.67 6.47 -1.91
C PHE A 103 -5.14 6.50 -2.36
N ALA A 104 -5.37 6.75 -3.66
CA ALA A 104 -6.71 6.74 -4.22
C ALA A 104 -7.41 5.38 -4.05
N PHE A 105 -6.71 4.28 -4.32
CA PHE A 105 -7.29 2.94 -4.19
C PHE A 105 -7.52 2.53 -2.74
N VAL A 106 -6.69 2.93 -1.79
CA VAL A 106 -6.93 2.74 -0.35
C VAL A 106 -8.26 3.40 0.05
N LEU A 107 -8.47 4.65 -0.34
CA LEU A 107 -9.70 5.37 0.03
C LEU A 107 -10.94 4.74 -0.62
N ILE A 108 -10.88 4.46 -1.92
CA ILE A 108 -12.01 3.84 -2.64
C ILE A 108 -12.32 2.47 -2.03
N SER A 109 -11.31 1.64 -1.81
CA SER A 109 -11.45 0.31 -1.23
C SER A 109 -12.03 0.38 0.19
N TYR A 110 -11.53 1.30 1.02
CA TYR A 110 -12.03 1.49 2.38
C TYR A 110 -13.51 1.89 2.42
N PHE A 111 -13.87 2.98 1.72
CA PHE A 111 -15.23 3.53 1.81
C PHE A 111 -16.28 2.63 1.16
N THR A 112 -15.95 1.97 0.05
CA THR A 112 -16.86 1.00 -0.58
C THR A 112 -16.88 -0.34 0.17
N GLY A 113 -15.75 -0.71 0.79
CA GLY A 113 -15.60 -1.91 1.62
C GLY A 113 -16.52 -1.90 2.83
N LYS A 114 -16.74 -0.74 3.47
CA LYS A 114 -17.70 -0.63 4.59
C LYS A 114 -19.12 -1.10 4.26
N GLN A 115 -19.53 -1.06 2.99
CA GLN A 115 -20.87 -1.55 2.58
C GLN A 115 -20.84 -2.99 2.07
N VAL A 116 -19.74 -3.42 1.46
CA VAL A 116 -19.63 -4.75 0.83
C VAL A 116 -19.17 -5.82 1.83
N ARG A 117 -18.29 -5.43 2.76
CA ARG A 117 -17.67 -6.26 3.80
C ARG A 117 -17.53 -5.43 5.09
N PRO A 118 -18.62 -5.24 5.87
CA PRO A 118 -18.59 -4.50 7.13
C PRO A 118 -17.61 -5.10 8.15
#